data_AF-G7H3A7-F1
#
_entry.id   AF-G7H3A7-F1
#
_cell.length_a   1.000
_cell.length_b   1.000
_cell.length_c   1.000
_cell.angle_alpha   90.00
_cell.angle_beta   90.00
_cell.angle_gamma   90.00
#
_symmetry.space_group_name_H-M   'P 1'
#
loop_
_entity.id
_entity.type
_entity.pdbx_description
1 polymer ?
#
loop_
_entity_poly.entity_id
_entity_poly.type
_entity_poly.pdbx_seq_one_letter_code
_entity_poly.pdbx_strand_id
1 'polypeptide(L)'
;MPTNLKPAEWRELNAELVPQVGAWLDRHSDLFTVRGAKFVERALAKANLAGETGTRLLFEPVLLVATAVEPADIDELFAVCDRIPFTGDFSQWDYAKAVYAAGYRIYERRGDAQKARHPWLMLSFPVNGGRLAEPFANDAAVPAMMNRANGAGLGISPQYPRPVTTIPKLQHLLGAVREWTIMWALGGSEQWPRERLDADLAEAIANASEFINAR
;
A
#
# COMPACT_ATOMS: atom_id res chain seq x y z
N MET A 1 6.91 -5.97 -19.07
CA MET A 1 5.93 -5.34 -19.94
C MET A 1 4.70 -5.05 -19.11
N PRO A 2 4.13 -3.85 -19.21
CA PRO A 2 2.78 -3.56 -18.72
C PRO A 2 1.80 -4.69 -19.02
N THR A 3 0.97 -5.04 -18.03
CA THR A 3 -0.05 -6.08 -18.20
C THR A 3 -1.25 -5.49 -18.90
N ASN A 4 -1.51 -5.94 -20.14
CA ASN A 4 -2.66 -5.53 -20.93
C ASN A 4 -3.88 -6.42 -20.63
N LEU A 5 -4.35 -6.42 -19.38
CA LEU A 5 -5.63 -7.07 -19.03
C LEU A 5 -6.79 -6.35 -19.73
N LYS A 6 -7.72 -7.14 -20.28
CA LYS A 6 -8.96 -6.67 -20.88
C LYS A 6 -9.92 -6.15 -19.81
N PRO A 7 -10.90 -5.29 -20.14
CA PRO A 7 -11.92 -4.83 -19.21
C PRO A 7 -12.80 -5.93 -18.57
N ALA A 8 -12.84 -7.14 -19.14
CA ALA A 8 -13.49 -8.29 -18.50
C ALA A 8 -12.62 -8.87 -17.38
N GLU A 9 -11.36 -9.18 -17.69
CA GLU A 9 -10.35 -9.72 -16.76
C GLU A 9 -10.14 -8.77 -15.55
N TRP A 10 -10.17 -7.45 -15.78
CA TRP A 10 -10.17 -6.45 -14.70
C TRP A 10 -11.41 -6.49 -13.81
N ARG A 11 -12.61 -6.75 -14.35
CA ARG A 11 -13.84 -6.84 -13.56
C ARG A 11 -13.86 -8.11 -12.72
N GLU A 12 -13.40 -9.23 -13.27
CA GLU A 12 -13.23 -10.49 -12.55
C GLU A 12 -12.23 -10.32 -11.40
N LEU A 13 -11.05 -9.74 -11.67
CA LEU A 13 -10.04 -9.48 -10.63
C LEU A 13 -10.55 -8.55 -9.52
N ASN A 14 -11.29 -7.49 -9.86
CA ASN A 14 -11.91 -6.62 -8.86
C ASN A 14 -12.97 -7.34 -8.03
N ALA A 15 -13.85 -8.12 -8.68
CA ALA A 15 -14.91 -8.89 -8.01
C ALA A 15 -14.34 -9.95 -7.05
N GLU A 16 -13.12 -10.44 -7.30
CA GLU A 16 -12.44 -11.38 -6.41
C GLU A 16 -11.64 -10.70 -5.29
N LEU A 17 -10.87 -9.64 -5.61
CA LEU A 17 -9.89 -9.05 -4.69
C LEU A 17 -10.46 -7.94 -3.79
N VAL A 18 -11.40 -7.12 -4.27
CA VAL A 18 -11.98 -6.04 -3.45
C VAL A 18 -12.71 -6.60 -2.22
N PRO A 19 -13.50 -7.68 -2.29
CA PRO A 19 -14.12 -8.28 -1.11
C PRO A 19 -13.14 -8.81 -0.06
N GLN A 20 -11.92 -9.20 -0.44
CA GLN A 20 -10.90 -9.66 0.50
C GLN A 20 -10.36 -8.50 1.36
N VAL A 21 -10.09 -7.35 0.73
CA VAL A 21 -9.73 -6.12 1.46
C VAL A 21 -10.91 -5.62 2.30
N GLY A 22 -12.14 -5.71 1.77
CA GLY A 22 -13.36 -5.40 2.52
C GLY A 22 -13.50 -6.25 3.78
N ALA A 23 -13.39 -7.57 3.67
CA ALA A 23 -13.45 -8.49 4.80
C ALA A 23 -12.35 -8.24 5.85
N TRP A 24 -11.14 -7.84 5.42
CA TRP A 24 -10.09 -7.40 6.34
C TRP A 24 -10.49 -6.13 7.09
N LEU A 25 -10.97 -5.10 6.38
CA LEU A 25 -11.43 -3.84 6.98
C LEU A 25 -12.64 -4.05 7.91
N ASP A 26 -13.54 -4.98 7.60
CA ASP A 26 -14.70 -5.32 8.44
C ASP A 26 -14.29 -5.96 9.77
N ARG A 27 -13.21 -6.76 9.81
CA ARG A 27 -12.67 -7.30 11.07
C ARG A 27 -12.03 -6.24 11.96
N HIS A 28 -11.50 -5.17 11.36
CA HIS A 28 -10.94 -3.99 12.04
C HIS A 28 -11.97 -2.86 12.20
N SER A 29 -13.27 -3.15 12.08
CA SER A 29 -14.32 -2.14 12.02
C SER A 29 -14.58 -1.39 13.33
N ASP A 30 -14.22 -1.96 14.49
CA ASP A 30 -14.34 -1.32 15.81
C ASP A 30 -13.36 -0.13 15.98
N LEU A 31 -12.32 -0.08 15.14
CA LEU A 31 -11.39 1.03 15.07
C LEU A 31 -12.02 2.26 14.41
N PHE A 32 -13.01 2.12 13.53
CA PHE A 32 -13.54 3.27 12.81
C PHE A 32 -14.57 4.07 13.62
N THR A 33 -14.54 5.39 13.48
CA THR A 33 -15.67 6.23 13.87
C THR A 33 -16.84 6.03 12.89
N VAL A 34 -18.02 6.58 13.21
CA VAL A 34 -19.16 6.65 12.25
C VAL A 34 -18.77 7.33 10.93
N ARG A 35 -17.78 8.24 10.94
CA ARG A 35 -17.27 8.92 9.75
C ARG A 35 -16.19 8.09 9.04
N GLY A 36 -15.38 7.35 9.78
CA GLY A 36 -14.45 6.33 9.26
C GLY A 36 -15.16 5.22 8.51
N ALA A 37 -16.22 4.65 9.10
CA ALA A 37 -17.03 3.61 8.47
C ALA A 37 -17.63 4.08 7.13
N LYS A 38 -18.17 5.30 7.08
CA LYS A 38 -18.65 5.92 5.83
C LYS A 38 -17.55 6.23 4.82
N PHE A 39 -16.32 6.41 5.26
CA PHE A 39 -15.16 6.55 4.38
C PHE A 39 -14.77 5.20 3.77
N VAL A 40 -14.72 4.13 4.58
CA VAL A 40 -14.50 2.73 4.16
C VAL A 40 -15.57 2.26 3.16
N GLU A 41 -16.85 2.46 3.49
CA GLU A 41 -17.99 2.12 2.63
C GLU A 41 -17.85 2.75 1.23
N ARG A 42 -17.53 4.05 1.18
CA ARG A 42 -17.35 4.81 -0.07
C ARG A 42 -16.08 4.41 -0.83
N ALA A 43 -15.03 4.02 -0.12
CA ALA A 43 -13.80 3.51 -0.69
C ALA A 43 -14.04 2.17 -1.40
N LEU A 44 -14.66 1.20 -0.71
CA LEU A 44 -14.99 -0.12 -1.26
C LEU A 44 -15.97 -0.01 -2.44
N ALA A 45 -17.02 0.81 -2.33
CA ALA A 45 -18.00 1.02 -3.41
C ALA A 45 -17.43 1.70 -4.67
N LYS A 46 -16.23 2.27 -4.59
CA LYS A 46 -15.53 2.94 -5.71
C LYS A 46 -14.16 2.33 -6.01
N ALA A 47 -13.81 1.24 -5.35
CA ALA A 47 -12.54 0.56 -5.55
C ALA A 47 -12.45 0.05 -6.99
N ASN A 48 -11.29 0.25 -7.61
CA ASN A 48 -11.00 -0.27 -8.93
C ASN A 48 -9.50 -0.44 -9.12
N LEU A 49 -9.06 -1.70 -9.12
CA LEU A 49 -7.66 -2.09 -9.31
C LEU A 49 -7.10 -1.77 -10.70
N ALA A 50 -7.92 -1.37 -11.69
CA ALA A 50 -7.47 -1.09 -13.05
C ALA A 50 -6.74 0.26 -13.23
N GLY A 51 -6.62 1.08 -12.18
CA GLY A 51 -5.88 2.35 -12.24
C GLY A 51 -5.66 3.00 -10.87
N GLU A 52 -4.84 4.05 -10.84
CA GLU A 52 -4.43 4.77 -9.63
C GLU A 52 -5.60 5.06 -8.68
N THR A 53 -6.56 5.89 -9.10
CA THR A 53 -7.69 6.39 -8.29
C THR A 53 -8.42 5.31 -7.51
N GLY A 54 -8.72 4.17 -8.13
CA GLY A 54 -9.48 3.09 -7.51
C GLY A 54 -8.63 2.18 -6.63
N THR A 55 -7.36 1.97 -6.99
CA THR A 55 -6.38 1.21 -6.19
C THR A 55 -6.05 1.97 -4.90
N ARG A 56 -5.86 3.28 -5.05
CA ARG A 56 -5.71 4.24 -3.97
C ARG A 56 -6.88 4.22 -2.99
N LEU A 57 -8.12 4.34 -3.48
CA LEU A 57 -9.30 4.27 -2.62
C LEU A 57 -9.36 2.97 -1.82
N LEU A 58 -9.01 1.83 -2.43
CA LEU A 58 -9.00 0.53 -1.76
C LEU A 58 -8.01 0.46 -0.59
N PHE A 59 -6.80 1.04 -0.74
CA PHE A 59 -5.74 0.93 0.25
C PHE A 59 -5.56 2.13 1.18
N GLU A 60 -6.13 3.30 0.89
CA GLU A 60 -6.15 4.45 1.82
C GLU A 60 -6.71 4.08 3.22
N PRO A 61 -7.85 3.35 3.37
CA PRO A 61 -8.32 2.88 4.68
C PRO A 61 -7.43 1.82 5.32
N VAL A 62 -6.79 0.95 4.52
CA VAL A 62 -5.83 -0.04 5.00
C VAL A 62 -4.64 0.65 5.65
N LEU A 63 -4.06 1.66 5.01
CA LEU A 63 -2.92 2.41 5.57
C LEU A 63 -3.29 3.14 6.86
N LEU A 64 -4.53 3.63 6.97
CA LEU A 64 -5.03 4.28 8.18
C LEU A 64 -5.06 3.28 9.36
N VAL A 65 -5.62 2.08 9.17
CA VAL A 65 -5.62 1.01 10.19
C VAL A 65 -4.19 0.55 10.49
N ALA A 66 -3.40 0.27 9.46
CA ALA A 66 -2.05 -0.27 9.59
C ALA A 66 -1.11 0.65 10.37
N THR A 67 -1.27 1.97 10.21
CA THR A 67 -0.51 2.99 10.94
C THR A 67 -1.06 3.23 12.35
N ALA A 68 -2.38 3.09 12.56
CA ALA A 68 -3.00 3.36 13.85
C ALA A 68 -2.80 2.24 14.90
N VAL A 69 -2.83 0.96 14.49
CA VAL A 69 -2.80 -0.17 15.43
C VAL A 69 -1.78 -1.27 15.11
N GLU A 70 -0.98 -1.09 14.05
CA GLU A 70 0.10 -2.01 13.65
C GLU A 70 -0.32 -3.51 13.62
N PRO A 71 -1.41 -3.88 12.92
CA PRO A 71 -2.07 -5.18 13.04
C PRO A 71 -1.23 -6.34 12.49
N ALA A 72 -1.28 -7.50 13.16
CA ALA A 72 -0.43 -8.65 12.87
C ALA A 72 -0.83 -9.43 11.59
N ASP A 73 -2.10 -9.34 11.21
CA ASP A 73 -2.77 -10.01 10.07
C ASP A 73 -2.73 -9.17 8.78
N ILE A 74 -1.84 -8.18 8.70
CA ILE A 74 -1.60 -7.40 7.48
C ILE A 74 -1.01 -8.26 6.34
N ASP A 75 -0.44 -9.43 6.65
CA ASP A 75 0.06 -10.39 5.67
C ASP A 75 -1.04 -11.01 4.79
N GLU A 76 -2.29 -11.04 5.24
CA GLU A 76 -3.44 -11.40 4.38
C GLU A 76 -3.55 -10.46 3.16
N LEU A 77 -3.22 -9.18 3.32
CA LEU A 77 -3.29 -8.21 2.23
C LEU A 77 -2.14 -8.34 1.23
N PHE A 78 -1.03 -8.99 1.59
CA PHE A 78 0.05 -9.29 0.65
C PHE A 78 -0.45 -10.21 -0.46
N ALA A 79 -1.27 -11.21 -0.14
CA ALA A 79 -1.88 -12.10 -1.14
C ALA A 79 -2.77 -11.34 -2.15
N VAL A 80 -3.37 -10.21 -1.74
CA VAL A 80 -4.09 -9.30 -2.64
C VAL A 80 -3.11 -8.50 -3.48
N CYS A 81 -2.13 -7.83 -2.85
CA CYS A 81 -1.14 -6.98 -3.51
C CYS A 81 -0.19 -7.73 -4.46
N ASP A 82 0.03 -9.02 -4.25
CA ASP A 82 0.79 -9.92 -5.14
C ASP A 82 0.04 -10.27 -6.41
N ARG A 83 -1.29 -10.15 -6.39
CA ARG A 83 -2.17 -10.44 -7.52
C ARG A 83 -2.59 -9.22 -8.33
N ILE A 84 -2.27 -8.00 -7.87
CA ILE A 84 -2.47 -6.78 -8.66
C ILE A 84 -1.40 -6.73 -9.76
N PRO A 85 -1.78 -6.86 -11.05
CA PRO A 85 -0.82 -6.85 -12.14
C PRO A 85 -0.32 -5.44 -12.38
N PHE A 86 0.97 -5.30 -12.67
CA PHE A 86 1.56 -3.99 -12.93
C PHE A 86 1.22 -3.51 -14.34
N THR A 87 0.65 -2.31 -14.44
CA THR A 87 0.13 -1.72 -15.70
C THR A 87 1.10 -0.76 -16.39
N GLY A 88 2.31 -0.58 -15.84
CA GLY A 88 3.19 0.53 -16.23
C GLY A 88 2.96 1.81 -15.42
N ASP A 89 1.77 1.98 -14.81
CA ASP A 89 1.49 3.09 -13.91
C ASP A 89 2.15 2.85 -12.54
N PHE A 90 3.16 3.67 -12.21
CA PHE A 90 3.80 3.64 -10.91
C PHE A 90 2.88 4.13 -9.78
N SER A 91 2.01 5.12 -10.04
CA SER A 91 1.13 5.70 -9.03
C SER A 91 0.09 4.68 -8.53
N GLN A 92 -0.38 3.80 -9.42
CA GLN A 92 -1.20 2.64 -9.07
C GLN A 92 -0.45 1.67 -8.13
N TRP A 93 0.80 1.33 -8.47
CA TRP A 93 1.61 0.41 -7.67
C TRP A 93 1.97 0.98 -6.28
N ASP A 94 2.17 2.29 -6.18
CA ASP A 94 2.64 2.96 -4.97
C ASP A 94 1.74 2.73 -3.74
N TYR A 95 0.44 2.52 -3.94
CA TYR A 95 -0.50 2.16 -2.86
C TYR A 95 -0.37 0.71 -2.38
N ALA A 96 -0.13 -0.24 -3.29
CA ALA A 96 0.20 -1.61 -2.90
C ALA A 96 1.60 -1.68 -2.24
N LYS A 97 2.57 -0.93 -2.77
CA LYS A 97 3.90 -0.73 -2.15
C LYS A 97 3.78 -0.23 -0.72
N ALA A 98 2.88 0.71 -0.45
CA ALA A 98 2.65 1.25 0.89
C ALA A 98 2.09 0.20 1.88
N VAL A 99 1.30 -0.78 1.42
CA VAL A 99 0.85 -1.91 2.28
C VAL A 99 2.04 -2.78 2.70
N TYR A 100 2.95 -3.09 1.78
CA TYR A 100 4.21 -3.76 2.14
C TYR A 100 5.07 -2.89 3.06
N ALA A 101 5.13 -1.57 2.84
CA ALA A 101 5.87 -0.65 3.72
C ALA A 101 5.34 -0.69 5.17
N ALA A 102 4.01 -0.64 5.32
CA ALA A 102 3.36 -0.77 6.61
C ALA A 102 3.63 -2.13 7.24
N GLY A 103 3.47 -3.22 6.47
CA GLY A 103 3.73 -4.58 6.94
C GLY A 103 5.18 -4.81 7.38
N TYR A 104 6.16 -4.31 6.62
CA TYR A 104 7.57 -4.33 7.02
C TYR A 104 7.80 -3.57 8.33
N ARG A 105 7.25 -2.35 8.45
CA ARG A 105 7.34 -1.54 9.67
C ARG A 105 6.74 -2.26 10.88
N ILE A 106 5.58 -2.88 10.72
CA ILE A 106 4.89 -3.65 11.77
C ILE A 106 5.76 -4.83 12.23
N TYR A 107 6.27 -5.64 11.31
CA TYR A 107 7.05 -6.83 11.67
C TYR A 107 8.43 -6.48 12.22
N GLU A 108 9.10 -5.45 11.71
CA GLU A 108 10.40 -5.01 12.22
C GLU A 108 10.29 -4.46 13.65
N ARG A 109 9.31 -3.60 13.95
CA ARG A 109 9.03 -3.09 15.30
C ARG A 109 8.64 -4.18 16.30
N ARG A 110 8.08 -5.30 15.80
CA ARG A 110 7.76 -6.51 16.59
C ARG A 110 8.94 -7.49 16.73
N GLY A 111 10.07 -7.25 16.07
CA GLY A 111 11.22 -8.16 16.03
C GLY A 111 11.02 -9.41 15.16
N ASP A 112 9.96 -9.48 14.35
CA ASP A 112 9.64 -10.62 13.50
C ASP A 112 10.35 -10.51 12.15
N ALA A 113 11.66 -10.77 12.17
CA ALA A 113 12.50 -10.73 10.97
C ALA A 113 12.07 -11.75 9.89
N GLN A 114 11.37 -12.83 10.27
CA GLN A 114 10.88 -13.83 9.33
C GLN A 114 9.70 -13.25 8.53
N LYS A 115 8.67 -12.70 9.19
CA LYS A 115 7.55 -12.05 8.50
C LYS A 115 7.95 -10.77 7.80
N ALA A 116 8.94 -10.03 8.30
CA ALA A 116 9.46 -8.82 7.64
C ALA A 116 10.09 -9.10 6.26
N ARG A 117 10.57 -10.33 5.99
CA ARG A 117 11.32 -10.66 4.76
C ARG A 117 10.50 -10.46 3.47
N HIS A 118 9.24 -10.93 3.42
CA HIS A 118 8.39 -10.77 2.23
C HIS A 118 8.13 -9.30 1.88
N PRO A 119 7.52 -8.47 2.76
CA PRO A 119 7.30 -7.06 2.45
C PRO A 119 8.60 -6.29 2.16
N TRP A 120 9.72 -6.61 2.81
CA TRP A 120 11.02 -6.01 2.50
C TRP A 120 11.48 -6.28 1.05
N LEU A 121 11.36 -7.54 0.58
CA LEU A 121 11.64 -7.88 -0.82
C LEU A 121 10.74 -7.08 -1.77
N MET A 122 9.45 -6.96 -1.45
CA MET A 122 8.46 -6.25 -2.28
C MET A 122 8.65 -4.73 -2.34
N LEU A 123 9.35 -4.13 -1.37
CA LEU A 123 9.73 -2.71 -1.37
C LEU A 123 10.90 -2.39 -2.31
N SER A 124 11.67 -3.40 -2.70
CA SER A 124 13.00 -3.23 -3.29
C SER A 124 13.00 -3.01 -4.83
N PHE A 125 13.87 -2.11 -5.29
CA PHE A 125 14.12 -1.75 -6.71
C PHE A 125 15.22 -2.65 -7.35
N PRO A 126 15.09 -3.10 -8.62
CA PRO A 126 16.06 -4.02 -9.24
C PRO A 126 16.30 -3.75 -10.74
N VAL A 127 16.68 -4.79 -11.51
CA VAL A 127 17.17 -4.66 -12.89
C VAL A 127 16.59 -5.76 -13.84
N ASN A 128 16.44 -5.44 -15.13
CA ASN A 128 15.86 -6.29 -16.17
C ASN A 128 16.84 -7.31 -16.78
N GLY A 129 16.32 -8.39 -17.36
CA GLY A 129 17.12 -9.34 -18.13
C GLY A 129 16.35 -10.38 -18.96
N GLY A 130 15.03 -10.25 -19.14
CA GLY A 130 14.24 -11.17 -19.98
C GLY A 130 13.93 -12.54 -19.36
N ARG A 131 14.02 -12.69 -18.04
CA ARG A 131 13.52 -13.86 -17.29
C ARG A 131 12.19 -13.55 -16.61
N LEU A 132 11.40 -14.60 -16.34
CA LEU A 132 10.24 -14.50 -15.44
C LEU A 132 10.71 -14.16 -14.03
N ALA A 133 9.92 -13.35 -13.32
CA ALA A 133 10.18 -13.03 -11.93
C ALA A 133 9.98 -14.30 -11.06
N GLU A 134 11.08 -14.86 -10.54
CA GLU A 134 10.99 -15.88 -9.49
C GLU A 134 10.84 -15.20 -8.12
N PRO A 135 9.68 -15.33 -7.44
CA PRO A 135 9.45 -14.67 -6.14
C PRO A 135 10.31 -15.23 -4.99
N PHE A 136 11.14 -16.25 -5.23
CA PHE A 136 11.93 -16.96 -4.23
C PHE A 136 13.41 -17.19 -4.63
N ALA A 137 13.95 -16.45 -5.61
CA ALA A 137 15.36 -16.57 -5.98
C ALA A 137 16.27 -16.06 -4.84
N ASN A 138 17.15 -16.92 -4.33
CA ASN A 138 18.02 -16.63 -3.18
C ASN A 138 19.27 -15.78 -3.50
N ASP A 139 19.28 -15.05 -4.62
CA ASP A 139 20.48 -14.37 -5.13
C ASP A 139 20.40 -12.85 -4.94
N ALA A 140 21.37 -12.28 -4.23
CA ALA A 140 21.31 -10.92 -3.69
C ALA A 140 21.46 -9.79 -4.72
N ALA A 141 21.57 -10.12 -6.01
CA ALA A 141 21.86 -9.19 -7.10
C ALA A 141 20.62 -8.69 -7.89
N VAL A 142 19.40 -9.17 -7.60
CA VAL A 142 18.15 -8.76 -8.30
C VAL A 142 16.94 -8.65 -7.33
N PRO A 143 16.46 -7.47 -6.91
CA PRO A 143 15.17 -7.33 -6.17
C PRO A 143 13.85 -7.27 -7.01
N ALA A 144 12.79 -6.54 -6.59
CA ALA A 144 11.38 -6.74 -7.03
C ALA A 144 10.73 -5.85 -8.14
N MET A 145 10.87 -4.52 -8.20
CA MET A 145 10.08 -3.67 -9.14
C MET A 145 10.23 -3.94 -10.66
N MET A 146 11.45 -3.99 -11.24
CA MET A 146 11.63 -4.41 -12.65
C MET A 146 11.20 -5.86 -12.90
N ASN A 147 11.04 -6.70 -11.88
CA ASN A 147 10.41 -8.02 -12.03
C ASN A 147 8.90 -7.88 -12.33
N ARG A 148 8.21 -6.89 -11.73
CA ARG A 148 6.82 -6.52 -12.08
C ARG A 148 6.70 -5.70 -13.38
N ALA A 149 7.70 -4.90 -13.73
CA ALA A 149 7.69 -4.12 -14.98
C ALA A 149 8.19 -4.90 -16.23
N ASN A 150 8.58 -6.17 -16.08
CA ASN A 150 9.59 -6.89 -16.91
C ASN A 150 10.64 -5.91 -17.46
N GLY A 151 11.15 -5.12 -16.52
CA GLY A 151 12.15 -4.06 -16.54
C GLY A 151 12.17 -3.10 -17.71
N ALA A 152 11.00 -2.63 -18.12
CA ALA A 152 10.94 -1.28 -18.66
C ALA A 152 11.38 -0.28 -17.57
N GLY A 153 12.13 0.76 -17.96
CA GLY A 153 12.27 1.96 -17.13
C GLY A 153 10.89 2.61 -16.99
N LEU A 154 10.52 2.98 -15.77
CA LEU A 154 9.19 3.54 -15.51
C LEU A 154 9.14 5.01 -15.89
N GLY A 155 8.09 5.41 -16.61
CA GLY A 155 7.80 6.81 -16.85
C GLY A 155 7.34 7.48 -15.56
N ILE A 156 7.87 8.67 -15.28
CA ILE A 156 7.33 9.54 -14.23
C ILE A 156 5.99 10.07 -14.75
N SER A 157 4.88 9.78 -14.07
CA SER A 157 3.61 10.44 -14.38
C SER A 157 3.74 11.92 -14.04
N PRO A 158 3.60 12.86 -14.99
CA PRO A 158 3.75 14.29 -14.72
C PRO A 158 2.49 14.89 -14.05
N GLN A 159 1.43 14.10 -13.87
CA GLN A 159 0.25 14.54 -13.13
C GLN A 159 0.37 14.15 -11.65
N TYR A 160 0.43 15.17 -10.78
CA TYR A 160 0.23 14.98 -9.35
C TYR A 160 -1.18 14.39 -9.10
N PRO A 161 -1.33 13.37 -8.22
CA PRO A 161 -2.62 12.75 -7.92
C PRO A 161 -3.72 13.78 -7.59
N ARG A 162 -4.80 13.80 -8.39
CA ARG A 162 -5.95 14.68 -8.09
C ARG A 162 -6.60 14.29 -6.75
N PRO A 163 -7.34 15.20 -6.11
CA PRO A 163 -8.16 14.82 -4.98
C PRO A 163 -9.23 13.78 -5.29
N VAL A 164 -9.17 12.63 -4.61
CA VAL A 164 -10.11 11.51 -4.77
C VAL A 164 -11.10 11.46 -3.61
N THR A 165 -10.72 11.98 -2.43
CA THR A 165 -11.69 12.33 -1.39
C THR A 165 -12.04 13.82 -1.52
N THR A 166 -13.28 14.18 -1.19
CA THR A 166 -13.71 15.58 -1.06
C THR A 166 -13.35 16.17 0.32
N ILE A 167 -12.38 15.58 1.02
CA ILE A 167 -11.97 15.97 2.37
C ILE A 167 -10.46 16.27 2.32
N PRO A 168 -10.05 17.50 1.93
CA PRO A 168 -8.64 17.81 1.68
C PRO A 168 -7.72 17.48 2.85
N LYS A 169 -8.13 17.76 4.10
CA LYS A 169 -7.35 17.44 5.31
C LYS A 169 -7.03 15.94 5.41
N LEU A 170 -8.03 15.07 5.26
CA LEU A 170 -7.84 13.62 5.32
C LEU A 170 -6.93 13.15 4.18
N GLN A 171 -7.09 13.69 2.97
CA GLN A 171 -6.25 13.29 1.85
C GLN A 171 -4.78 13.69 2.03
N HIS A 172 -4.49 14.92 2.46
CA HIS A 172 -3.12 15.34 2.70
C HIS A 172 -2.46 14.48 3.77
N LEU A 173 -3.21 14.13 4.82
CA LEU A 173 -2.81 13.22 5.89
C LEU A 173 -2.51 11.81 5.35
N LEU A 174 -3.42 11.21 4.56
CA LEU A 174 -3.20 9.87 3.97
C LEU A 174 -2.03 9.84 2.98
N GLY A 175 -1.83 10.92 2.21
CA GLY A 175 -0.68 11.08 1.32
C GLY A 175 0.65 11.11 2.09
N ALA A 176 0.70 11.86 3.19
CA ALA A 176 1.85 11.93 4.08
C ALA A 176 2.10 10.60 4.81
N VAL A 177 1.07 9.98 5.38
CA VAL A 177 1.16 8.64 6.02
C VAL A 177 1.75 7.61 5.06
N ARG A 178 1.26 7.56 3.82
CA ARG A 178 1.80 6.69 2.77
C ARG A 178 3.29 6.95 2.52
N GLU A 179 3.66 8.21 2.29
CA GLU A 179 5.04 8.61 1.98
C GLU A 179 6.00 8.31 3.13
N TRP A 180 5.66 8.73 4.35
CA TRP A 180 6.45 8.50 5.56
C TRP A 180 6.59 7.01 5.89
N THR A 181 5.54 6.21 5.68
CA THR A 181 5.61 4.75 5.88
C THR A 181 6.59 4.11 4.88
N ILE A 182 6.56 4.52 3.60
CA ILE A 182 7.52 4.07 2.58
C ILE A 182 8.95 4.52 2.94
N MET A 183 9.14 5.78 3.34
CA MET A 183 10.45 6.29 3.77
C MET A 183 11.01 5.52 4.97
N TRP A 184 10.19 5.28 5.99
CA TRP A 184 10.56 4.53 7.20
C TRP A 184 11.04 3.12 6.83
N ALA A 185 10.28 2.45 5.94
CA ALA A 185 10.57 1.10 5.49
C ALA A 185 11.86 0.99 4.66
N LEU A 186 12.19 2.05 3.91
CA LEU A 186 13.46 2.18 3.17
C LEU A 186 14.65 2.62 4.06
N GLY A 187 14.45 2.76 5.38
CA GLY A 187 15.51 3.10 6.34
C GLY A 187 15.59 4.58 6.73
N GLY A 188 14.72 5.44 6.18
CA GLY A 188 14.72 6.88 6.43
C GLY A 188 15.86 7.62 5.72
N SER A 189 16.26 8.76 6.29
CA SER A 189 17.42 9.57 5.86
C SER A 189 17.95 10.41 7.02
N GLU A 190 19.08 11.09 6.87
CA GLU A 190 19.62 12.01 7.90
C GLU A 190 18.62 13.12 8.29
N GLN A 191 17.80 13.58 7.34
CA GLN A 191 16.77 14.61 7.58
C GLN A 191 15.45 14.02 8.11
N TRP A 192 15.21 12.74 7.84
CA TRP A 192 13.99 11.99 8.18
C TRP A 192 14.37 10.63 8.78
N PRO A 193 14.96 10.60 9.98
CA PRO A 193 15.26 9.35 10.67
C PRO A 193 13.96 8.64 11.11
N ARG A 194 14.04 7.35 11.38
CA ARG A 194 12.85 6.52 11.69
C ARG A 194 12.08 7.02 12.92
N GLU A 195 12.79 7.51 13.93
CA GLU A 195 12.23 8.07 15.17
C GLU A 195 11.38 9.31 14.88
N ARG A 196 11.81 10.16 13.94
CA ARG A 196 11.03 11.31 13.47
C ARG A 196 9.82 10.84 12.68
N LEU A 197 10.01 9.91 11.74
CA LEU A 197 8.91 9.37 10.93
C LEU A 197 7.85 8.69 11.80
N ASP A 198 8.23 8.00 12.87
CA ASP A 198 7.30 7.43 13.85
C ASP A 198 6.52 8.51 14.62
N ALA A 199 7.15 9.62 15.00
CA ALA A 199 6.47 10.75 15.63
C ALA A 199 5.49 11.44 14.67
N ASP A 200 5.91 11.71 13.44
CA ASP A 200 5.08 12.35 12.41
C ASP A 200 3.89 11.45 12.00
N LEU A 201 4.08 10.12 11.94
CA LEU A 201 3.00 9.14 11.75
C LEU A 201 2.02 9.11 12.93
N ALA A 202 2.50 9.17 14.18
CA ALA A 202 1.64 9.23 15.36
C ALA A 202 0.81 10.55 15.39
N GLU A 203 1.41 11.68 15.03
CA GLU A 203 0.69 12.96 14.90
C GLU A 203 -0.36 12.90 13.78
N ALA A 204 -0.06 12.27 12.65
CA ALA A 204 -1.04 12.05 11.58
C ALA A 204 -2.22 11.21 12.06
N ILE A 205 -2.00 10.15 12.84
CA ILE A 205 -3.09 9.35 13.41
C ILE A 205 -3.93 10.14 14.41
N ALA A 206 -3.32 10.94 15.29
CA ALA A 206 -4.05 11.84 16.18
C ALA A 206 -4.90 12.87 15.40
N ASN A 207 -4.36 13.41 14.30
CA ASN A 207 -5.07 14.30 13.38
C ASN A 207 -6.19 13.60 12.57
N ALA A 208 -6.20 12.26 12.51
CA ALA A 208 -7.22 11.43 11.88
C ALA A 208 -8.28 10.89 12.86
N SER A 209 -8.27 11.34 14.12
CA SER A 209 -9.23 10.94 15.18
C SER A 209 -10.71 11.09 14.81
N GLU A 210 -11.07 11.98 13.87
CA GLU A 210 -12.43 12.04 13.32
C GLU A 210 -12.84 10.79 12.53
N PHE A 211 -11.90 9.93 12.13
CA PHE A 211 -12.07 8.75 11.28
C PHE A 211 -11.65 7.44 11.97
N ILE A 212 -10.62 7.45 12.80
CA ILE A 212 -10.10 6.26 13.49
C ILE A 212 -9.88 6.49 14.99
N ASN A 213 -10.36 5.54 15.79
CA ASN A 213 -10.17 5.44 17.23
C ASN A 213 -8.84 4.72 17.50
N ALA A 214 -7.72 5.42 17.35
CA ALA A 214 -6.44 4.91 17.85
C ALA A 214 -6.53 4.74 19.38
N ARG A 215 -6.16 3.56 19.89
CA ARG A 215 -6.15 3.21 21.32
C ARG A 215 -4.72 3.21 21.85
#